data_AF-A0A538TCA2-F1
#
_entry.id   AF-A0A538TCA2-F1
#
_cell.length_a   1.000
_cell.length_b   1.000
_cell.length_c   1.000
_cell.angle_alpha   90.00
_cell.angle_beta   90.00
_cell.angle_gamma   90.00
#
_symmetry.space_group_name_H-M   'P 1'
#
loop_
_entity.id
_entity.type
_entity.pdbx_description
1 polymer ?
#
loop_
_entity_poly.entity_id
_entity_poly.type
_entity_poly.pdbx_seq_one_letter_code
_entity_poly.pdbx_strand_id
1 'polypeptide(L)'
;MLLSLAIAFLTLSAFPTSVAAGHYSYGFDNDRDYLGWAIVSHDNTSMSGLDDLDFVEKLKSDIGEEFLYIRLGGDRYVIRDRSLIGRAEDAAKPMQEAKVLGKIARLRAQQALGDSHVSRRQAKLMRLQGRLSGQIARRASRGESTEDLERELEEVTRALDDLSAGDRSEADARREEKDLSARQQAATERIQKAARRLNQEMRDILRDAKARHAAERVPEP
;
A
#
# COMPACT_ATOMS: atom_id res chain seq x y z
N MET A 1 50.30 63.84 -24.18
CA MET A 1 49.34 62.83 -23.67
C MET A 1 47.95 63.26 -24.11
N LEU A 2 47.49 62.85 -25.31
CA LEU A 2 46.67 61.65 -25.59
C LEU A 2 45.33 61.61 -24.82
N LEU A 3 44.30 62.21 -25.46
CA LEU A 3 42.95 61.71 -25.75
C LEU A 3 42.43 60.47 -24.97
N SER A 4 41.25 60.56 -24.34
CA SER A 4 40.07 59.73 -24.71
C SER A 4 38.85 59.95 -23.80
N LEU A 5 37.71 60.01 -24.48
CA LEU A 5 36.32 60.10 -24.07
C LEU A 5 35.82 58.74 -23.54
N ALA A 6 34.97 58.69 -22.51
CA ALA A 6 34.11 57.53 -22.26
C ALA A 6 32.78 57.96 -21.62
N ILE A 7 31.73 57.84 -22.41
CA ILE A 7 30.31 58.03 -22.08
C ILE A 7 29.81 56.71 -21.49
N ALA A 8 29.24 56.73 -20.28
CA ALA A 8 28.57 55.58 -19.68
C ALA A 8 27.05 55.77 -19.76
N PHE A 9 26.42 54.90 -20.57
CA PHE A 9 24.96 54.78 -20.72
C PHE A 9 24.32 54.23 -19.43
N LEU A 10 23.22 54.86 -19.00
CA LEU A 10 22.41 54.44 -17.87
C LEU A 10 21.20 53.66 -18.42
N THR A 11 21.23 52.33 -18.35
CA THR A 11 20.12 51.45 -18.75
C THR A 11 19.22 51.16 -17.54
N LEU A 12 17.98 51.65 -17.59
CA LEU A 12 16.96 51.41 -16.58
C LEU A 12 16.19 50.11 -16.91
N SER A 13 16.47 49.04 -16.18
CA SER A 13 15.74 47.76 -16.31
C SER A 13 14.43 47.83 -15.52
N ALA A 14 13.29 47.83 -16.21
CA ALA A 14 11.99 47.63 -15.59
C ALA A 14 11.78 46.13 -15.28
N PHE A 15 11.63 45.77 -14.01
CA PHE A 15 11.24 44.42 -13.60
C PHE A 15 9.71 44.31 -13.57
N PRO A 16 9.09 43.31 -14.25
CA PRO A 16 7.69 43.00 -14.03
C PRO A 16 7.52 42.36 -12.66
N THR A 17 6.70 42.96 -11.80
CA THR A 17 6.21 42.34 -10.57
C THR A 17 5.20 41.25 -10.94
N SER A 18 5.62 39.98 -10.88
CA SER A 18 4.70 38.85 -10.96
C SER A 18 3.77 38.86 -9.74
N VAL A 19 2.49 39.06 -9.99
CA VAL A 19 1.41 38.82 -9.03
C VAL A 19 1.40 37.32 -8.73
N ALA A 20 1.87 36.93 -7.55
CA ALA A 20 1.74 35.56 -7.06
C ALA A 20 0.25 35.30 -6.79
N ALA A 21 -0.40 34.58 -7.70
CA ALA A 21 -1.68 33.95 -7.42
C ALA A 21 -1.47 32.97 -6.27
N GLY A 22 -2.07 33.27 -5.12
CA GLY A 22 -2.08 32.39 -3.96
C GLY A 22 -2.73 31.06 -4.33
N HIS A 23 -1.90 30.06 -4.60
CA HIS A 23 -2.33 28.67 -4.61
C HIS A 23 -2.71 28.30 -3.18
N TYR A 24 -4.01 28.25 -2.91
CA TYR A 24 -4.54 27.57 -1.74
C TYR A 24 -4.30 26.07 -1.90
N SER A 25 -3.13 25.63 -1.48
CA SER A 25 -2.82 24.22 -1.29
C SER A 25 -3.54 23.74 -0.03
N TYR A 26 -4.61 22.97 -0.20
CA TYR A 26 -5.13 22.10 0.85
C TYR A 26 -4.08 21.01 1.14
N GLY A 27 -3.10 21.34 1.99
CA GLY A 27 -2.19 20.35 2.57
C GLY A 27 -2.91 19.65 3.71
N PHE A 28 -3.49 18.48 3.45
CA PHE A 28 -3.77 17.54 4.53
C PHE A 28 -2.41 17.07 5.07
N ASP A 29 -2.04 17.60 6.23
CA ASP A 29 -0.82 17.31 6.99
C ASP A 29 -0.90 15.88 7.59
N ASN A 30 -1.08 14.87 6.73
CA ASN A 30 -1.22 13.45 7.11
C ASN A 30 0.15 12.73 7.19
N ASP A 31 1.23 13.43 6.85
CA ASP A 31 2.56 12.84 6.79
C ASP A 31 3.12 12.49 8.17
N ARG A 32 2.66 13.10 9.27
CA ARG A 32 3.22 12.81 10.61
C ARG A 32 2.83 11.43 11.14
N ASP A 33 1.70 10.89 10.71
CA ASP A 33 1.18 9.61 11.18
C ASP A 33 1.38 8.47 10.19
N TYR A 34 1.97 8.75 9.03
CA TYR A 34 2.21 7.75 8.01
C TYR A 34 3.13 6.64 8.52
N LEU A 35 2.63 5.40 8.52
CA LEU A 35 3.40 4.23 8.94
C LEU A 35 3.73 3.37 7.71
N GLY A 36 5.02 3.26 7.44
CA GLY A 36 5.59 2.30 6.50
C GLY A 36 6.47 1.31 7.23
N TRP A 37 6.51 0.06 6.79
CA TRP A 37 7.40 -0.94 7.38
C TRP A 37 7.81 -2.00 6.35
N ALA A 38 8.99 -2.58 6.57
CA ALA A 38 9.47 -3.77 5.88
C ALA A 38 10.11 -4.73 6.88
N ILE A 39 9.70 -5.98 6.85
CA ILE A 39 10.34 -7.10 7.52
C ILE A 39 11.19 -7.78 6.46
N VAL A 40 12.51 -7.72 6.61
CA VAL A 40 13.50 -8.36 5.75
C VAL A 40 14.07 -9.54 6.50
N SER A 41 13.94 -10.74 5.93
CA SER A 41 14.38 -11.99 6.52
C SER A 41 14.85 -12.92 5.40
N HIS A 42 16.16 -13.02 5.19
CA HIS A 42 16.86 -13.89 4.21
C HIS A 42 16.13 -14.01 2.85
N ASP A 43 15.22 -14.99 2.74
CA ASP A 43 14.49 -15.35 1.51
C ASP A 43 13.15 -14.59 1.31
N ASN A 44 12.70 -13.81 2.29
CA ASN A 44 11.40 -13.18 2.29
C ASN A 44 11.47 -11.71 2.70
N THR A 45 10.73 -10.88 1.98
CA THR A 45 10.51 -9.48 2.34
C THR A 45 9.01 -9.21 2.35
N SER A 46 8.51 -8.81 3.53
CA SER A 46 7.12 -8.41 3.72
C SER A 46 7.08 -6.92 4.03
N MET A 47 6.30 -6.15 3.29
CA MET A 47 6.27 -4.69 3.46
C MET A 47 4.88 -4.11 3.26
N SER A 48 4.65 -2.94 3.85
CA SER A 48 3.43 -2.15 3.71
C SER A 48 3.75 -0.67 3.86
N GLY A 49 3.04 0.19 3.13
CA GLY A 49 3.19 1.65 3.27
C GLY A 49 4.59 2.16 2.92
N LEU A 50 5.31 1.49 2.02
CA LEU A 50 6.60 1.95 1.53
C LEU A 50 6.49 2.36 0.07
N ASP A 51 6.86 3.59 -0.22
CA ASP A 51 6.94 4.13 -1.57
C ASP A 51 8.39 4.07 -2.11
N ASP A 52 9.36 3.78 -1.23
CA ASP A 52 10.80 3.77 -1.52
C ASP A 52 11.37 2.36 -1.31
N LEU A 53 11.15 1.52 -2.32
CA LEU A 53 11.64 0.14 -2.34
C LEU A 53 13.17 0.11 -2.45
N ASP A 54 13.72 1.01 -3.25
CA ASP A 54 15.16 1.09 -3.56
C ASP A 54 15.97 1.34 -2.28
N PHE A 55 15.46 2.13 -1.35
CA PHE A 55 16.09 2.32 -0.05
C PHE A 55 16.14 1.04 0.80
N VAL A 56 15.09 0.22 0.79
CA VAL A 56 15.09 -1.07 1.53
C VAL A 56 16.08 -2.05 0.91
N GLU A 57 16.18 -2.10 -0.42
CA GLU A 57 17.16 -2.94 -1.12
C GLU A 57 18.61 -2.47 -0.86
N LYS A 58 18.81 -1.15 -0.78
CA LYS A 58 20.10 -0.58 -0.36
C LYS A 58 20.44 -0.97 1.07
N LEU A 59 19.50 -0.86 2.01
CA LEU A 59 19.69 -1.33 3.38
C LEU A 59 20.04 -2.81 3.41
N LYS A 60 19.36 -3.66 2.63
CA LYS A 60 19.70 -5.08 2.53
C LYS A 60 21.16 -5.31 2.13
N SER A 61 21.67 -4.50 1.21
CA SER A 61 23.07 -4.55 0.76
C SER A 61 24.05 -4.05 1.83
N ASP A 62 23.69 -2.99 2.57
CA ASP A 62 24.59 -2.29 3.50
C ASP A 62 24.67 -2.97 4.88
N ILE A 63 23.55 -3.49 5.40
CA ILE A 63 23.43 -3.94 6.79
C ILE A 63 23.06 -5.42 6.93
N GLY A 64 22.83 -6.13 5.82
CA GLY A 64 22.53 -7.56 5.77
C GLY A 64 21.04 -7.87 5.58
N GLU A 65 20.69 -9.17 5.67
CA GLU A 65 19.39 -9.68 5.21
C GLU A 65 18.37 -9.97 6.33
N GLU A 66 18.63 -9.53 7.55
CA GLU A 66 17.73 -9.75 8.71
C GLU A 66 17.54 -8.43 9.48
N PHE A 67 16.46 -7.71 9.18
CA PHE A 67 16.11 -6.47 9.88
C PHE A 67 14.64 -6.09 9.72
N LEU A 68 14.15 -5.33 10.68
CA LEU A 68 12.87 -4.63 10.61
C LEU A 68 13.13 -3.15 10.34
N TYR A 69 12.62 -2.67 9.21
CA TYR A 69 12.58 -1.26 8.87
C TYR A 69 11.21 -0.68 9.20
N ILE A 70 11.19 0.46 9.90
CA ILE A 70 9.96 1.20 10.20
C ILE A 70 10.17 2.67 9.86
N ARG A 71 9.29 3.20 9.00
CA ARG A 71 9.09 4.63 8.76
C ARG A 71 7.86 5.08 9.52
N LEU A 72 8.03 6.07 10.41
CA LEU A 72 6.93 6.74 11.08
C LEU A 72 7.04 8.24 10.80
N GLY A 73 6.15 8.70 9.93
CA GLY A 73 6.20 9.99 9.29
C GLY A 73 7.51 10.26 8.57
N GLY A 74 8.25 11.28 9.01
CA GLY A 74 9.58 11.62 8.48
C GLY A 74 10.73 10.78 9.05
N ASP A 75 10.51 10.10 10.18
CA ASP A 75 11.57 9.33 10.83
C ASP A 75 11.63 7.91 10.31
N ARG A 76 12.86 7.42 10.16
CA ARG A 76 13.17 6.09 9.62
C ARG A 76 14.07 5.35 10.60
N TYR A 77 13.73 4.11 10.88
CA TYR A 77 14.43 3.27 11.85
C TYR A 77 14.72 1.90 11.29
N VAL A 78 15.89 1.37 11.65
CA VAL A 78 16.27 -0.02 11.47
C VAL A 78 16.36 -0.67 12.84
N ILE A 79 15.78 -1.85 12.96
CA ILE A 79 15.78 -2.67 14.17
C ILE A 79 16.36 -4.03 13.80
N ARG A 80 17.45 -4.43 14.48
CA ARG A 80 18.14 -5.72 14.26
C ARG A 80 17.94 -6.72 15.41
N ASP A 81 17.15 -6.33 16.42
CA ASP A 81 16.82 -7.21 17.53
C ASP A 81 15.92 -8.36 17.06
N ARG A 82 16.45 -9.57 17.09
CA ARG A 82 15.76 -10.79 16.64
C ARG A 82 14.43 -11.03 17.35
N SER A 83 14.30 -10.68 18.63
CA SER A 83 13.06 -10.86 19.37
C SER A 83 11.96 -9.93 18.85
N LEU A 84 12.32 -8.71 18.46
CA LEU A 84 11.39 -7.73 17.89
C LEU A 84 11.06 -8.06 16.44
N ILE A 85 12.02 -8.55 15.66
CA ILE A 85 11.80 -9.03 14.29
C ILE A 85 10.83 -10.22 14.28
N GLY A 86 11.06 -11.24 15.12
CA GLY A 86 10.16 -12.39 15.23
C GLY A 86 8.73 -11.98 15.63
N ARG A 87 8.59 -10.98 16.51
CA ARG A 87 7.28 -10.41 16.89
C ARG A 87 6.58 -9.73 15.71
N ALA A 88 7.32 -9.00 14.86
CA ALA A 88 6.80 -8.42 13.63
C ALA A 88 6.37 -9.49 12.61
N GLU A 89 7.17 -10.54 12.44
CA GLU A 89 6.85 -11.69 11.58
C GLU A 89 5.55 -12.38 12.03
N ASP A 90 5.44 -12.67 13.33
CA ASP A 90 4.26 -13.30 13.92
C ASP A 90 3.00 -12.45 13.71
N ALA A 91 3.11 -11.13 13.89
CA ALA A 91 2.00 -10.21 13.65
C ALA A 91 1.60 -10.15 12.16
N ALA A 92 2.55 -10.35 11.25
CA ALA A 92 2.32 -10.30 9.81
C ALA A 92 1.72 -11.59 9.22
N LYS A 93 1.78 -12.74 9.94
CA LYS A 93 1.28 -14.04 9.46
C LYS A 93 -0.15 -13.99 8.88
N PRO A 94 -1.16 -13.40 9.54
CA PRO A 94 -2.52 -13.37 9.00
C PRO A 94 -2.63 -12.63 7.65
N MET A 95 -1.82 -11.60 7.46
CA MET A 95 -1.77 -10.85 6.19
C MET A 95 -1.07 -11.62 5.08
N GLN A 96 -0.04 -12.40 5.41
CA GLN A 96 0.63 -13.29 4.46
C GLN A 96 -0.31 -14.39 3.97
N GLU A 97 -1.07 -15.02 4.87
CA GLU A 97 -2.08 -16.02 4.55
C GLU A 97 -3.16 -15.43 3.61
N ALA A 98 -3.67 -14.23 3.91
CA ALA A 98 -4.62 -13.55 3.05
C ALA A 98 -4.06 -13.28 1.63
N LYS A 99 -2.78 -12.90 1.53
CA LYS A 99 -2.10 -12.70 0.24
C LYS A 99 -1.97 -13.99 -0.56
N VAL A 100 -1.70 -15.13 0.11
CA VAL A 100 -1.65 -16.46 -0.52
C VAL A 100 -3.03 -16.85 -1.06
N LEU A 101 -4.10 -16.66 -0.28
CA LEU A 101 -5.47 -16.91 -0.74
C LEU A 101 -5.83 -16.08 -1.97
N GLY A 102 -5.44 -14.80 -2.01
CA GLY A 102 -5.60 -13.95 -3.19
C GLY A 102 -4.85 -14.47 -4.43
N LYS A 103 -3.63 -15.01 -4.25
CA LYS A 103 -2.88 -15.66 -5.35
C LYS A 103 -3.58 -16.92 -5.86
N ILE A 104 -4.10 -17.76 -4.97
CA ILE A 104 -4.84 -18.98 -5.34
C ILE A 104 -6.12 -18.63 -6.13
N ALA A 105 -6.86 -17.62 -5.69
CA ALA A 105 -8.02 -17.11 -6.42
C ALA A 105 -7.64 -16.66 -7.85
N ARG A 106 -6.52 -15.94 -7.99
CA ARG A 106 -5.98 -15.53 -9.29
C ARG A 106 -5.56 -16.71 -10.17
N LEU A 107 -4.94 -17.75 -9.61
CA LEU A 107 -4.56 -18.96 -10.35
C LEU A 107 -5.78 -19.75 -10.81
N ARG A 108 -6.82 -19.89 -9.96
CA ARG A 108 -8.10 -20.48 -10.36
C ARG A 108 -8.78 -19.70 -11.48
N ALA A 109 -8.72 -18.36 -11.43
CA ALA A 109 -9.19 -17.51 -12.52
C ALA A 109 -8.45 -17.76 -13.84
N GLN A 110 -7.14 -18.03 -13.77
CA GLN A 110 -6.34 -18.38 -14.94
C GLN A 110 -6.65 -19.79 -15.46
N GLN A 111 -6.94 -20.75 -14.58
CA GLN A 111 -7.30 -22.12 -14.99
C GLN A 111 -8.73 -22.21 -15.54
N ALA A 112 -9.63 -21.35 -15.09
CA ALA A 112 -10.99 -21.23 -15.64
C ALA A 112 -11.03 -20.65 -17.06
N LEU A 113 -9.87 -20.26 -17.64
CA LEU A 113 -9.70 -19.92 -19.05
C LEU A 113 -9.83 -21.17 -19.95
N GLY A 114 -11.03 -21.75 -20.00
CA GLY A 114 -11.48 -22.51 -21.16
C GLY A 114 -11.92 -21.58 -22.29
N ASP A 115 -12.03 -22.09 -23.52
CA ASP A 115 -12.22 -21.32 -24.77
C ASP A 115 -13.55 -20.55 -24.92
N SER A 116 -14.34 -20.40 -23.86
CA SER A 116 -15.61 -19.68 -23.91
C SER A 116 -15.43 -18.17 -23.68
N HIS A 117 -16.24 -17.35 -24.35
CA HIS A 117 -16.33 -15.90 -24.10
C HIS A 117 -16.65 -15.59 -22.62
N VAL A 118 -17.41 -16.47 -21.96
CA VAL A 118 -17.78 -16.39 -20.53
C VAL A 118 -16.54 -16.55 -19.65
N SER A 119 -15.72 -17.57 -19.90
CA SER A 119 -14.45 -17.83 -19.19
C SER A 119 -13.48 -16.65 -19.28
N ARG A 120 -13.34 -16.02 -20.46
CA ARG A 120 -12.49 -14.83 -20.64
C ARG A 120 -12.99 -13.62 -19.84
N ARG A 121 -14.32 -13.40 -19.82
CA ARG A 121 -14.94 -12.33 -19.05
C ARG A 121 -14.80 -12.56 -17.54
N GLN A 122 -15.02 -13.78 -17.08
CA GLN A 122 -14.83 -14.19 -15.69
C GLN A 122 -13.39 -13.98 -15.23
N ALA A 123 -12.40 -14.40 -16.03
CA ALA A 123 -10.99 -14.20 -15.72
C ALA A 123 -10.60 -12.71 -15.65
N LYS A 124 -11.17 -11.86 -16.51
CA LYS A 124 -10.95 -10.40 -16.46
C LYS A 124 -11.48 -9.81 -15.16
N LEU A 125 -12.69 -10.19 -14.76
CA LEU A 125 -13.32 -9.73 -13.51
C LEU A 125 -12.56 -10.22 -12.27
N MET A 126 -12.15 -11.49 -12.21
CA MET A 126 -11.34 -12.01 -11.10
C MET A 126 -9.97 -11.30 -10.97
N ARG A 127 -9.33 -10.94 -12.08
CA ARG A 127 -8.10 -10.12 -12.05
C ARG A 127 -8.35 -8.73 -11.49
N LEU A 128 -9.48 -8.12 -11.89
CA LEU A 128 -9.88 -6.82 -11.39
C LEU A 128 -10.20 -6.87 -9.90
N GLN A 129 -10.92 -7.90 -9.44
CA GLN A 129 -11.22 -8.16 -8.03
C GLN A 129 -9.92 -8.22 -7.20
N GLY A 130 -8.95 -9.04 -7.62
CA GLY A 130 -7.67 -9.14 -6.92
C GLY A 130 -6.86 -7.82 -6.92
N ARG A 131 -6.94 -7.03 -8.00
CA ARG A 131 -6.31 -5.70 -8.06
C ARG A 131 -6.95 -4.74 -7.05
N LEU A 132 -8.27 -4.69 -6.99
CA LEU A 132 -9.03 -3.84 -6.07
C LEU A 132 -8.77 -4.22 -4.62
N SER A 133 -8.81 -5.51 -4.27
CA SER A 133 -8.46 -5.97 -2.92
C SER A 133 -7.04 -5.57 -2.51
N GLY A 134 -6.07 -5.64 -3.43
CA GLY A 134 -4.70 -5.17 -3.17
C GLY A 134 -4.57 -3.65 -3.03
N GLN A 135 -5.45 -2.87 -3.68
CA GLN A 135 -5.50 -1.41 -3.48
C GLN A 135 -6.17 -1.05 -2.15
N ILE A 136 -7.28 -1.72 -1.79
CA ILE A 136 -7.96 -1.56 -0.50
C ILE A 136 -6.99 -1.83 0.65
N ALA A 137 -6.27 -2.96 0.60
CA ALA A 137 -5.30 -3.30 1.64
C ALA A 137 -4.20 -2.24 1.80
N ARG A 138 -3.73 -1.67 0.69
CA ARG A 138 -2.73 -0.58 0.70
C ARG A 138 -3.31 0.73 1.22
N ARG A 139 -4.50 1.15 0.79
CA ARG A 139 -5.14 2.37 1.29
C ARG A 139 -5.48 2.26 2.78
N ALA A 140 -6.05 1.13 3.20
CA ALA A 140 -6.35 0.85 4.59
C ALA A 140 -5.09 0.88 5.47
N SER A 141 -3.95 0.37 4.98
CA SER A 141 -2.70 0.41 5.76
C SER A 141 -2.15 1.82 5.93
N ARG A 142 -2.45 2.74 5.00
CA ARG A 142 -2.14 4.16 5.08
C ARG A 142 -3.18 5.00 5.82
N GLY A 143 -4.28 4.40 6.28
CA GLY A 143 -5.40 5.12 6.90
C GLY A 143 -6.23 5.95 5.91
N GLU A 144 -6.09 5.70 4.62
CA GLU A 144 -6.86 6.35 3.57
C GLU A 144 -8.25 5.72 3.43
N SER A 145 -9.22 6.48 2.90
CA SER A 145 -10.55 5.95 2.59
C SER A 145 -10.50 4.87 1.50
N THR A 146 -11.18 3.76 1.76
CA THR A 146 -11.34 2.61 0.85
C THR A 146 -12.71 2.53 0.20
N GLU A 147 -13.63 3.43 0.54
CA GLU A 147 -15.07 3.30 0.23
C GLU A 147 -15.33 3.18 -1.29
N ASP A 148 -14.67 4.00 -2.11
CA ASP A 148 -14.83 3.95 -3.57
C ASP A 148 -14.35 2.61 -4.15
N LEU A 149 -13.22 2.10 -3.64
CA LEU A 149 -12.65 0.83 -4.09
C LEU A 149 -13.49 -0.36 -3.63
N GLU A 150 -14.12 -0.25 -2.46
CA GLU A 150 -15.05 -1.25 -1.94
C GLU A 150 -16.33 -1.30 -2.78
N ARG A 151 -16.87 -0.15 -3.20
CA ARG A 151 -18.01 -0.10 -4.14
C ARG A 151 -17.65 -0.72 -5.49
N GLU A 152 -16.48 -0.40 -6.05
CA GLU A 152 -16.02 -1.01 -7.30
C GLU A 152 -15.78 -2.52 -7.15
N LEU A 153 -15.24 -2.97 -6.01
CA LEU A 153 -15.06 -4.39 -5.72
C LEU A 153 -16.40 -5.12 -5.67
N GLU A 154 -17.41 -4.51 -5.07
CA GLU A 154 -18.76 -5.04 -4.99
C GLU A 154 -19.39 -5.19 -6.38
N GLU A 155 -19.26 -4.19 -7.26
CA GLU A 155 -19.74 -4.27 -8.66
C GLU A 155 -19.08 -5.42 -9.44
N VAL A 156 -17.77 -5.60 -9.26
CA VAL A 156 -17.01 -6.68 -9.92
C VAL A 156 -17.43 -8.05 -9.40
N THR A 157 -17.70 -8.17 -8.10
CA THR A 157 -18.28 -9.39 -7.52
C THR A 157 -19.64 -9.69 -8.12
N ARG A 158 -20.57 -8.72 -8.17
CA ARG A 158 -21.91 -8.94 -8.76
C ARG A 158 -21.81 -9.43 -10.20
N ALA A 159 -20.91 -8.83 -10.98
CA ALA A 159 -20.68 -9.25 -12.36
C ALA A 159 -20.10 -10.67 -12.48
N LEU A 160 -19.35 -11.16 -11.49
CA LEU A 160 -18.89 -12.55 -11.43
C LEU A 160 -20.03 -13.51 -11.09
N ASP A 161 -20.90 -13.11 -10.17
CA ASP A 161 -22.04 -13.91 -9.73
C ASP A 161 -23.07 -14.04 -10.87
N ASP A 162 -23.35 -12.94 -11.59
CA ASP A 162 -24.20 -12.94 -12.79
C ASP A 162 -23.70 -13.90 -13.88
N LEU A 163 -22.39 -13.98 -14.08
CA LEU A 163 -21.78 -14.93 -15.02
C LEU A 163 -21.90 -16.39 -14.54
N SER A 164 -22.04 -16.61 -13.24
CA SER A 164 -22.14 -17.93 -12.61
C SER A 164 -23.59 -18.43 -12.53
N ALA A 165 -24.57 -17.52 -12.57
CA ALA A 165 -25.99 -17.79 -12.41
C ALA A 165 -26.67 -18.41 -13.65
N GLY A 166 -25.99 -18.50 -14.79
CA GLY A 166 -26.56 -18.92 -16.09
C GLY A 166 -27.18 -20.33 -16.17
N ASP A 167 -27.05 -21.16 -15.13
CA ASP A 167 -27.58 -22.54 -15.08
C ASP A 167 -28.48 -22.84 -13.86
N ARG A 168 -28.86 -21.83 -13.04
CA ARG A 168 -29.56 -22.07 -11.76
C ARG A 168 -30.91 -21.38 -11.67
N SER A 169 -31.81 -21.95 -10.87
CA SER A 169 -33.10 -21.30 -10.58
C SER A 169 -32.86 -19.95 -9.88
N GLU A 170 -33.65 -18.93 -10.21
CA GLU A 170 -33.49 -17.57 -9.65
C GLU A 170 -33.53 -17.54 -8.11
N ALA A 171 -34.23 -18.48 -7.47
CA ALA A 171 -34.32 -18.56 -6.02
C ALA A 171 -33.03 -19.08 -5.37
N ASP A 172 -32.35 -20.04 -6.02
CA ASP A 172 -31.07 -20.57 -5.55
C ASP A 172 -29.95 -19.57 -5.79
N ALA A 173 -29.96 -18.90 -6.95
CA ALA A 173 -29.00 -17.85 -7.29
C ALA A 173 -29.02 -16.69 -6.26
N ARG A 174 -30.20 -16.19 -5.88
CA ARG A 174 -30.32 -15.10 -4.88
C ARG A 174 -29.87 -15.50 -3.47
N ARG A 175 -30.10 -16.76 -3.07
CA ARG A 175 -29.65 -17.24 -1.75
C ARG A 175 -28.13 -17.36 -1.70
N GLU A 176 -27.54 -17.85 -2.78
CA GLU A 176 -26.10 -17.99 -2.92
C GLU A 176 -25.39 -16.64 -3.03
N GLU A 177 -25.93 -15.70 -3.79
CA GLU A 177 -25.44 -14.32 -3.86
C GLU A 177 -25.39 -13.67 -2.47
N LYS A 178 -26.45 -13.83 -1.68
CA LYS A 178 -26.49 -13.28 -0.31
C LYS A 178 -25.44 -13.92 0.61
N ASP A 179 -25.25 -15.23 0.53
CA ASP A 179 -24.25 -15.95 1.33
C ASP A 179 -22.83 -15.59 0.89
N LEU A 180 -22.57 -15.47 -0.42
CA LEU A 180 -21.29 -15.03 -0.97
C LEU A 180 -20.96 -13.60 -0.55
N SER A 181 -21.90 -12.67 -0.68
CA SER A 181 -21.73 -11.27 -0.25
C SER A 181 -21.41 -11.19 1.25
N ALA A 182 -22.16 -11.90 2.10
CA ALA A 182 -21.90 -11.95 3.53
C ALA A 182 -20.50 -12.52 3.86
N ARG A 183 -20.08 -13.59 3.17
CA ARG A 183 -18.74 -14.17 3.33
C ARG A 183 -17.63 -13.22 2.89
N GLN A 184 -17.86 -12.46 1.82
CA GLN A 184 -16.90 -11.47 1.33
C GLN A 184 -16.74 -10.30 2.29
N GLN A 185 -17.85 -9.73 2.77
CA GLN A 185 -17.81 -8.65 3.75
C GLN A 185 -17.06 -9.09 5.01
N ALA A 186 -17.37 -10.27 5.54
CA ALA A 186 -16.66 -10.84 6.68
C ALA A 186 -15.16 -11.07 6.41
N ALA A 187 -14.77 -11.46 5.19
CA ALA A 187 -13.38 -11.61 4.80
C ALA A 187 -12.64 -10.26 4.73
N THR A 188 -13.26 -9.24 4.13
CA THR A 188 -12.72 -7.88 4.06
C THR A 188 -12.54 -7.28 5.45
N GLU A 189 -13.54 -7.39 6.31
CA GLU A 189 -13.48 -6.93 7.70
C GLU A 189 -12.35 -7.62 8.48
N ARG A 190 -12.17 -8.94 8.29
CA ARG A 190 -11.06 -9.69 8.90
C ARG A 190 -9.70 -9.17 8.44
N ILE A 191 -9.54 -8.91 7.13
CA ILE A 191 -8.28 -8.38 6.57
C ILE A 191 -8.01 -6.97 7.11
N GLN A 192 -9.02 -6.09 7.12
CA GLN A 192 -8.87 -4.74 7.67
C GLN A 192 -8.49 -4.76 9.15
N LYS A 193 -9.16 -5.61 9.95
CA LYS A 193 -8.85 -5.78 11.36
C LYS A 193 -7.43 -6.32 11.58
N ALA A 194 -6.99 -7.27 10.76
CA ALA A 194 -5.63 -7.80 10.78
C ALA A 194 -4.60 -6.73 10.43
N ALA A 195 -4.84 -5.92 9.38
CA ALA A 195 -3.97 -4.83 8.99
C ALA A 195 -3.85 -3.75 10.09
N ARG A 196 -4.98 -3.35 10.70
CA ARG A 196 -4.97 -2.40 11.82
C ARG A 196 -4.18 -2.93 13.02
N ARG A 197 -4.39 -4.21 13.37
CA ARG A 197 -3.64 -4.86 14.46
C ARG A 197 -2.14 -4.93 14.16
N LEU A 198 -1.77 -5.27 12.93
CA LEU A 198 -0.37 -5.32 12.49
C LEU A 198 0.27 -3.93 12.58
N ASN A 199 -0.39 -2.89 12.07
CA ASN A 199 0.12 -1.52 12.16
C ASN A 199 0.27 -1.05 13.61
N GLN A 200 -0.67 -1.40 14.49
CA GLN A 200 -0.57 -1.12 15.91
C GLN A 200 0.66 -1.83 16.52
N GLU A 201 0.84 -3.11 16.21
CA GLU A 201 1.98 -3.90 16.69
C GLU A 201 3.32 -3.32 16.23
N MET A 202 3.43 -2.86 14.98
CA MET A 202 4.65 -2.21 14.48
C MET A 202 4.98 -0.92 15.25
N ARG A 203 3.96 -0.13 15.63
CA ARG A 203 4.16 1.07 16.47
C ARG A 203 4.65 0.70 17.87
N ASP A 204 4.09 -0.34 18.45
CA ASP A 204 4.50 -0.82 19.77
C ASP A 204 5.91 -1.43 19.74
N ILE A 205 6.26 -2.17 18.68
CA ILE A 205 7.64 -2.65 18.44
C ILE A 205 8.62 -1.48 18.34
N LEU A 206 8.28 -0.44 17.57
CA LEU A 206 9.14 0.74 17.47
C LEU A 206 9.32 1.44 18.83
N ARG A 207 8.24 1.54 19.62
CA ARG A 207 8.30 2.13 20.97
C ARG A 207 9.24 1.33 21.88
N ASP A 208 9.11 0.00 21.88
CA ASP A 208 9.97 -0.89 22.66
C ASP A 208 11.43 -0.84 22.20
N ALA A 209 11.65 -0.83 20.88
CA ALA A 209 12.99 -0.71 20.30
C ALA A 209 13.66 0.59 20.72
N LYS A 210 12.93 1.73 20.70
CA LYS A 210 13.44 3.02 21.18
C LYS A 210 13.79 2.97 22.67
N ALA A 211 12.90 2.42 23.50
CA ALA A 211 13.12 2.31 24.95
C ALA A 211 14.35 1.44 25.31
N ARG A 212 14.67 0.45 24.47
CA ARG A 212 15.82 -0.46 24.62
C ARG A 212 17.08 0.02 23.89
N HIS A 213 17.04 1.18 23.23
CA HIS A 213 18.11 1.65 22.33
C HIS A 213 18.46 0.68 21.19
N ALA A 214 17.50 -0.16 20.78
CA ALA A 214 17.62 -1.12 19.68
C ALA A 214 17.13 -0.56 18.33
N ALA A 215 16.57 0.66 18.31
CA ALA A 215 16.17 1.37 17.10
C ALA A 215 17.28 2.32 16.63
N GLU A 216 17.91 2.00 15.50
CA GLU A 216 18.91 2.85 14.86
C GLU A 216 18.22 3.78 13.86
N ARG A 217 18.42 5.10 13.99
CA ARG A 217 17.85 6.07 13.05
C ARG A 217 18.70 6.10 11.78
N VAL A 218 18.05 5.99 10.62
CA VAL A 218 18.71 6.07 9.32
C VAL A 218 18.35 7.37 8.60
N PRO A 219 19.29 8.02 7.91
CA PRO A 219 19.03 9.25 7.16
C PRO A 219 18.12 8.99 5.97
N GLU A 220 17.50 10.06 5.47
CA GLU A 220 16.83 10.04 4.17
C GLU A 220 17.87 9.79 3.05
N PRO A 221 17.53 8.99 2.02
CA PRO A 221 18.42 8.79 0.87
C PRO A 221 18.86 10.08 0.17
#